data_AF-A0A0N4WPW8-F1
#
_entry.id   AF-A0A0N4WPW8-F1
#
_cell.length_a   1.000
_cell.length_b   1.000
_cell.length_c   1.000
_cell.angle_alpha   90.00
_cell.angle_beta   90.00
_cell.angle_gamma   90.00
#
_symmetry.space_group_name_H-M   'P 1'
#
loop_
_entity.id
_entity.type
_entity.pdbx_description
1 polymer ?
#
loop_
_entity_poly.entity_id
_entity_poly.type
_entity_poly.pdbx_seq_one_letter_code
_entity_poly.pdbx_strand_id
1 'polypeptide(L)' 'MPMVRVATNLPDKDVPANFEERLTDLLAESMNKPRARIAVEMMAGQRIMHGGVRNPVVLIKVHILYL' A
#
# COMPACT_ATOMS: atom_id res chain seq x y z
N MET A 1 5.56 7.11 12.94
CA MET A 1 4.28 6.39 12.70
C MET A 1 4.14 6.27 11.20
N PRO A 2 4.43 5.11 10.60
CA PRO A 2 4.32 4.95 9.16
C PRO A 2 2.86 4.98 8.70
N MET A 3 2.59 5.78 7.66
CA MET A 3 1.30 5.81 6.98
C MET A 3 1.56 5.47 5.51
N VAL A 4 0.95 4.38 5.04
CA VAL A 4 1.14 3.86 3.69
C VAL A 4 -0.18 3.89 2.95
N ARG A 5 -0.19 4.50 1.77
CA ARG A 5 -1.32 4.43 0.84
C ARG A 5 -0.89 3.68 -0.40
N VAL A 6 -1.67 2.69 -0.78
CA VAL A 6 -1.49 1.86 -1.97
C VAL A 6 -2.70 2.07 -2.87
N ALA A 7 -2.49 2.61 -4.06
CA ALA A 7 -3.54 2.78 -5.06
C ALA A 7 -3.24 1.93 -6.29
N THR A 8 -4.21 1.16 -6.77
CA THR A 8 -4.06 0.27 -7.93
C THR A 8 -5.24 0.36 -8.87
N ASN A 9 -5.01 0.11 -10.16
CA ASN A 9 -6.08 -0.04 -11.16
C ASN A 9 -6.63 -1.47 -11.24
N LEU A 10 -6.06 -2.43 -10.50
CA LEU A 10 -6.66 -3.76 -10.33
C LEU A 10 -8.01 -3.64 -9.60
N PRO A 11 -9.03 -4.43 -9.98
CA PRO A 11 -10.29 -4.43 -9.25
C PRO A 11 -10.09 -5.03 -7.85
N ASP A 12 -10.94 -4.62 -6.91
CA ASP A 12 -10.83 -4.98 -5.49
C ASP A 12 -10.82 -6.49 -5.24
N LYS A 13 -11.65 -7.24 -5.98
CA LYS A 13 -11.72 -8.71 -5.92
C LYS A 13 -10.39 -9.43 -6.21
N ASP A 14 -9.45 -8.77 -6.88
CA ASP A 14 -8.14 -9.34 -7.21
C ASP A 14 -7.09 -8.99 -6.14
N VAL A 15 -7.43 -8.12 -5.17
CA VAL A 15 -6.62 -7.83 -3.99
C VAL A 15 -6.96 -8.85 -2.90
N PRO A 16 -5.99 -9.62 -2.39
CA PRO A 16 -6.25 -10.57 -1.30
C PRO A 16 -6.74 -9.86 -0.04
N ALA A 17 -7.73 -10.44 0.66
CA ALA A 17 -8.29 -9.87 1.89
C ALA A 17 -7.29 -9.72 3.05
N ASN A 18 -6.12 -10.35 2.96
CA ASN A 18 -5.03 -10.25 3.94
C ASN A 18 -3.84 -9.41 3.44
N PHE A 19 -4.01 -8.64 2.36
CA PHE A 19 -2.93 -7.85 1.77
C PHE A 19 -2.37 -6.83 2.77
N GLU A 20 -3.23 -6.06 3.43
CA GLU A 20 -2.84 -5.03 4.40
C GLU A 20 -2.13 -5.62 5.60
N GLU A 21 -2.60 -6.78 6.09
CA GLU A 21 -1.97 -7.50 7.20
C GLU A 21 -0.52 -7.89 6.86
N ARG A 22 -0.32 -8.50 5.67
CA ARG A 22 1.00 -8.92 5.20
C ARG A 22 1.91 -7.74 4.91
N LEU A 23 1.38 -6.66 4.32
CA LEU A 23 2.14 -5.44 4.08
C LEU A 23 2.54 -4.78 5.40
N THR A 24 1.68 -4.79 6.40
CA THR A 24 1.97 -4.25 7.73
C THR A 24 3.13 -5.01 8.40
N ASP A 25 3.16 -6.35 8.30
CA ASP A 25 4.29 -7.15 8.83
C ASP A 25 5.61 -6.82 8.12
N LEU A 26 5.58 -6.77 6.78
CA LEU A 26 6.76 -6.43 5.97
C LEU A 26 7.30 -5.04 6.33
N LEU A 27 6.43 -4.04 6.50
CA LEU A 27 6.83 -2.69 6.88
C LEU A 27 7.34 -2.62 8.31
N ALA A 28 6.75 -3.39 9.24
CA ALA A 28 7.21 -3.46 10.63
C ALA A 28 8.65 -3.96 10.71
N GLU A 29 8.93 -5.05 10.01
CA GLU A 29 10.27 -5.64 9.90
C GLU A 29 11.24 -4.68 9.20
N SER A 30 10.90 -4.22 7.99
CA SER A 30 11.80 -3.40 7.17
C SER A 30 12.18 -2.07 7.82
N MET A 31 11.27 -1.48 8.60
CA MET A 31 11.45 -0.13 9.15
C MET A 31 11.81 -0.15 10.64
N ASN A 32 11.89 -1.34 11.24
CA ASN A 32 12.05 -1.54 12.68
C ASN A 32 11.07 -0.68 13.50
N LYS A 33 9.78 -0.71 13.12
CA LYS A 33 8.71 0.01 13.81
C LYS A 33 7.67 -0.98 14.32
N PRO A 34 7.09 -0.77 15.52
CA PRO A 34 6.02 -1.63 16.01
C PRO A 34 4.84 -1.67 15.04
N ARG A 35 4.30 -2.88 14.79
CA ARG A 35 3.12 -3.12 13.94
C ARG A 35 1.97 -2.18 14.28
N ALA A 36 1.71 -1.95 15.56
CA ALA A 36 0.67 -1.07 16.09
C ALA A 36 0.81 0.42 15.70
N ARG A 37 1.90 0.83 15.06
CA ARG A 37 2.14 2.21 14.62
C ARG A 37 2.08 2.39 13.10
N ILE A 38 1.73 1.34 12.36
CA ILE A 38 1.66 1.34 10.89
C ILE A 38 0.19 1.37 10.48
N ALA A 39 -0.15 2.32 9.60
CA ALA A 39 -1.45 2.39 8.95
C ALA A 39 -1.28 2.10 7.46
N VAL A 40 -2.20 1.31 6.89
CA VAL A 40 -2.25 0.97 5.46
C VAL A 40 -3.63 1.33 4.93
N GLU A 41 -3.68 2.12 3.85
CA GLU A 41 -4.89 2.39 3.06
C GLU A 41 -4.77 1.70 1.70
N MET A 42 -5.75 0.85 1.37
CA MET A 42 -5.90 0.25 0.04
C MET A 42 -6.95 0.99 -0.78
N MET A 43 -6.58 1.37 -2.00
CA MET A 43 -7.46 1.98 -2.99
C MET A 43 -7.41 1.17 -4.28
N ALA A 44 -8.24 0.14 -4.39
CA ALA A 44 -8.39 -0.66 -5.60
C ALA A 44 -9.35 0.00 -6.60
N GLY A 45 -9.38 -0.52 -7.84
CA GLY A 45 -10.27 -0.10 -8.93
C GLY A 45 -10.05 1.34 -9.42
N GLN A 46 -8.91 1.94 -9.11
CA GLN A 46 -8.66 3.35 -9.41
C GLN A 46 -8.36 3.57 -10.89
N ARG A 47 -8.70 4.75 -11.41
CA ARG A 47 -8.35 5.14 -12.79
C ARG A 47 -6.90 5.59 -12.86
N ILE A 48 -5.97 4.65 -12.88
CA ILE A 48 -4.52 4.91 -12.94
C ILE A 48 -3.95 4.46 -14.29
N MET A 49 -3.01 5.25 -14.82
CA MET A 49 -2.20 4.94 -15.99
C MET A 49 -0.73 5.19 -15.66
N HIS A 50 0.16 4.45 -16.31
CA HIS A 50 1.60 4.67 -16.22
C HIS A 50 2.20 4.52 -17.63
N GLY A 51 3.00 5.50 -18.06
CA GLY A 51 3.52 5.54 -19.44
C GLY A 51 2.42 5.65 -20.51
N GLY A 52 1.26 6.24 -20.19
CA GLY A 52 0.16 6.43 -21.13
C GLY A 52 -0.72 5.19 -21.38
N VAL A 53 -0.46 4.07 -20.71
CA VAL A 53 -1.24 2.82 -20.85
C VAL A 53 -1.91 2.39 -19.54
N ARG A 54 -2.95 1.56 -19.65
CA ARG A 54 -3.76 1.04 -18.52
C ARG A 54 -3.40 -0.39 -18.11
N ASN A 55 -2.13 -0.79 -18.33
CA ASN A 55 -1.65 -2.06 -17.77
C ASN A 55 -1.74 -2.03 -16.23
N PRO A 56 -1.83 -3.20 -15.57
CA PRO A 56 -1.85 -3.27 -14.11
C PRO A 56 -0.71 -2.45 -13.48
N VAL A 57 -1.05 -1.55 -12.57
CA VAL A 57 -0.09 -0.64 -11.95
C VAL A 57 -0.51 -0.25 -10.54
N VAL A 58 0.50 0.05 -9.72
CA VAL A 58 0.36 0.47 -8.34
C VAL A 58 1.12 1.78 -8.12
N LEU A 59 0.51 2.72 -7.40
CA LEU A 59 1.17 3.90 -6.83
C LEU A 59 1.20 3.77 -5.31
N ILE A 60 2.39 3.83 -4.70
CA ILE A 60 2.57 3.75 -3.26
C ILE A 60 3.12 5.07 -2.73
N LYS A 61 2.54 5.55 -1.64
CA LYS A 61 3.09 6.65 -0.84
C LYS A 61 3.38 6.13 0.56
N VAL A 62 4.58 6.43 1.06
CA VAL A 62 5.01 6.07 2.41
C VAL A 62 5.40 7.36 3.12
N HIS A 63 4.67 7.71 4.18
CA HIS A 63 4.97 8.86 5.03
C HIS A 63 5.46 8.37 6.38
N ILE A 64 6.63 8.87 6.79
CA ILE A 64 7.30 8.47 8.03
C ILE A 64 7.84 9.70 8.72
N LEU A 65 7.56 9.79 10.01
CA LEU A 65 8.21 10.71 10.91
C LEU A 65 9.42 10.02 11.56
N TYR A 66 10.61 10.57 11.32
CA TYR A 66 11.85 10.24 12.04
C TYR A 66 12.09 11.37 13.06
N LEU A 67 11.65 11.15 14.30
CA LEU A 67 12.05 11.92 15.47
C LEU A 67 12.94 11.03 16.34
#